data_AF-A0A1T1H7U8-F1
#
_entry.id   AF-A0A1T1H7U8-F1
#
_cell.length_a   1.000
_cell.length_b   1.000
_cell.length_c   1.000
_cell.angle_alpha   90.00
_cell.angle_beta   90.00
_cell.angle_gamma   90.00
#
_symmetry.space_group_name_H-M   'P 1'
#
loop_
_entity.id
_entity.type
_entity.pdbx_description
1 polymer ?
#
loop_
_entity_poly.entity_id
_entity_poly.type
_entity_poly.pdbx_seq_one_letter_code
_entity_poly.pdbx_strand_id
1 'polypeptide(L)'
;EGLSLDSAQTAIALRYASLGIMQSPSAKITLTSSPRRTVIVTGAIGAPKIVPWTPAGLSLASALTQAMGSGVDLAGSMSERGADRNATQVTVVRNGTSVTLPLEQALVREIWLHEGDRIVVKRAPMVRVTVVGGGAQKNGRFDFAHVPSLSE
;
A
#
# COMPACT_ATOMS: atom_id res chain seq x y z
N GLU A 1 -19.53 -15.88 19.12
CA GLU A 1 -18.98 -14.63 19.69
C GLU A 1 -17.58 -14.88 20.21
N GLY A 2 -16.65 -13.94 20.02
CA GLY A 2 -15.23 -14.15 20.28
C GLY A 2 -14.81 -13.62 21.65
N LEU A 3 -14.08 -14.45 22.41
CA LEU A 3 -13.44 -14.07 23.67
C LEU A 3 -12.44 -12.91 23.45
N SER A 4 -12.35 -11.99 24.42
CA SER A 4 -11.27 -11.00 24.46
C SER A 4 -9.92 -11.68 24.69
N LEU A 5 -8.82 -11.05 24.30
CA LEU A 5 -7.47 -11.61 24.45
C LEU A 5 -7.16 -12.08 25.88
N ASP A 6 -7.49 -11.26 26.87
CA ASP A 6 -7.24 -11.58 28.28
C ASP A 6 -8.09 -12.74 28.77
N SER A 7 -9.37 -12.78 28.34
CA SER A 7 -10.26 -13.89 28.68
C SER A 7 -9.81 -15.21 28.02
N ALA A 8 -9.28 -15.15 26.79
CA ALA A 8 -8.72 -16.31 26.11
C ALA A 8 -7.42 -16.80 26.78
N GLN A 9 -6.52 -15.89 27.19
CA GLN A 9 -5.30 -16.25 27.93
C GLN A 9 -5.63 -16.94 29.25
N THR A 10 -6.58 -16.38 30.00
CA THR A 10 -7.05 -16.93 31.27
C THR A 10 -7.70 -18.30 31.08
N ALA A 11 -8.55 -18.45 30.06
CA ALA A 11 -9.21 -19.73 29.75
C ALA A 11 -8.21 -20.83 29.38
N ILE A 12 -7.17 -20.50 28.61
CA ILE A 12 -6.10 -21.45 28.27
C ILE A 12 -5.32 -21.86 29.52
N ALA A 13 -4.89 -20.89 30.34
CA ALA A 13 -4.18 -21.17 31.58
C ALA A 13 -4.99 -22.08 32.51
N LEU A 14 -6.28 -21.78 32.72
CA LEU A 14 -7.18 -22.60 33.52
C LEU A 14 -7.37 -24.01 32.94
N ARG A 15 -7.46 -24.14 31.61
CA ARG A 15 -7.59 -25.44 30.95
C ARG A 15 -6.36 -26.31 31.19
N TYR A 16 -5.16 -25.77 31.05
CA TYR A 16 -3.92 -26.52 31.30
C TYR A 16 -3.75 -26.87 32.77
N ALA A 17 -4.19 -26.01 33.70
CA ALA A 17 -4.20 -26.31 35.12
C ALA A 17 -5.17 -27.47 35.44
N SER A 18 -6.37 -27.46 34.83
CA SER A 18 -7.39 -28.51 35.02
C SER A 18 -6.97 -29.89 34.49
N LEU A 19 -6.06 -29.93 33.52
CA LEU A 19 -5.51 -31.18 32.98
C LEU A 19 -4.40 -31.78 33.86
N GLY A 20 -3.94 -31.05 34.89
CA GLY A 20 -2.87 -31.52 35.78
C GLY A 20 -1.50 -31.66 35.12
N ILE A 21 -1.34 -31.15 33.89
CA ILE A 21 -0.10 -31.30 33.10
C ILE A 21 0.96 -30.28 33.54
N MET A 22 0.56 -29.14 34.10
CA MET A 22 1.46 -28.07 34.53
C MET A 22 1.02 -27.52 35.90
N GLN A 23 1.98 -27.25 36.78
CA GLN A 23 1.75 -26.46 37.98
C GLN A 23 1.94 -24.97 37.65
N SER A 24 0.88 -24.17 37.83
CA SER A 24 0.85 -22.72 37.58
C SER A 24 1.13 -22.27 36.12
N PRO A 25 0.37 -22.77 35.13
CA PRO A 25 0.55 -22.35 33.74
C PRO A 25 0.18 -20.87 33.52
N SER A 26 1.03 -20.14 32.80
CA SER A 26 0.72 -18.80 32.26
C SER A 26 0.68 -18.86 30.73
N ALA A 27 -0.39 -18.36 30.11
CA ALA A 27 -0.52 -18.32 28.66
C ALA A 27 -0.39 -16.88 28.14
N LYS A 28 0.50 -16.66 27.16
CA LYS A 28 0.60 -15.40 26.43
C LYS A 28 0.13 -15.61 25.00
N ILE A 29 -1.00 -15.02 24.65
CA ILE A 29 -1.51 -15.03 23.27
C ILE A 29 -1.02 -13.76 22.57
N THR A 30 -0.31 -13.93 21.46
CA THR A 30 0.07 -12.84 20.55
C THR A 30 -0.69 -12.99 19.23
N LEU A 31 -1.52 -12.01 18.85
CA LEU A 31 -2.10 -11.97 17.51
C LEU A 31 -1.01 -11.59 16.51
N THR A 32 -0.61 -12.55 15.68
CA THR A 32 0.40 -12.36 14.63
C THR A 32 -0.20 -11.82 13.33
N SER A 33 -1.49 -12.07 13.07
CA SER A 33 -2.23 -11.47 11.94
C SER A 33 -3.73 -11.66 12.16
N SER A 34 -4.53 -10.60 12.00
CA SER A 34 -6.00 -10.69 11.96
C SER A 34 -6.47 -10.24 10.58
N PRO A 35 -7.37 -10.99 9.91
CA PRO A 35 -7.92 -10.56 8.62
C PRO A 35 -8.71 -9.24 8.69
N ARG A 36 -9.07 -8.77 9.90
CA ARG A 36 -9.70 -7.45 10.10
C ARG A 36 -8.70 -6.30 10.12
N ARG A 37 -7.42 -6.58 10.39
CA ARG A 37 -6.35 -5.60 10.58
C ARG A 37 -5.46 -5.53 9.36
N THR A 38 -5.96 -4.93 8.29
CA THR A 38 -5.21 -4.85 7.03
C THR A 38 -5.24 -3.44 6.45
N VAL A 39 -4.22 -3.15 5.64
CA VAL A 39 -4.16 -2.01 4.74
C VAL A 39 -4.21 -2.55 3.32
N ILE A 40 -5.00 -1.92 2.47
CA ILE A 40 -5.12 -2.33 1.07
C ILE A 40 -4.33 -1.35 0.21
N VAL A 41 -3.41 -1.85 -0.60
CA VAL A 41 -2.67 -1.06 -1.59
C VAL A 41 -3.17 -1.45 -2.98
N THR A 42 -3.54 -0.48 -3.80
CA THR A 42 -4.07 -0.67 -5.16
C THR A 42 -3.57 0.41 -6.12
N GLY A 43 -3.97 0.30 -7.39
CA GLY A 43 -3.70 1.30 -8.42
C GLY A 43 -2.54 0.89 -9.32
N ALA A 44 -1.64 1.83 -9.63
CA ALA A 44 -0.46 1.64 -10.46
C ALA A 44 0.66 0.87 -9.71
N ILE A 45 0.29 -0.27 -9.13
CA ILE A 45 1.16 -1.30 -8.58
C ILE A 45 0.85 -2.59 -9.36
N GLY A 46 1.85 -3.43 -9.64
CA GLY A 46 1.70 -4.59 -10.54
C GLY A 46 0.46 -5.47 -10.26
N ALA A 47 0.12 -5.64 -8.98
CA ALA A 47 -1.17 -6.20 -8.55
C ALA A 47 -1.62 -5.59 -7.22
N PRO A 48 -2.95 -5.43 -6.98
CA PRO A 48 -3.49 -5.07 -5.68
C PRO A 48 -2.95 -5.98 -4.57
N LYS A 49 -2.52 -5.40 -3.45
CA LYS A 49 -1.97 -6.15 -2.31
C LYS A 49 -2.63 -5.77 -1.00
N ILE A 50 -2.93 -6.79 -0.19
CA ILE A 50 -3.39 -6.62 1.18
C ILE A 50 -2.17 -6.79 2.09
N VAL A 51 -1.84 -5.75 2.85
CA VAL A 51 -0.71 -5.72 3.79
C VAL A 51 -1.27 -5.87 5.21
N PRO A 52 -0.77 -6.83 6.01
CA PRO A 52 -1.21 -6.97 7.39
C PRO A 52 -0.76 -5.76 8.21
N TRP A 53 -1.69 -5.18 8.96
CA TRP A 53 -1.41 -4.15 9.94
C TRP A 53 -1.28 -4.80 11.32
N THR A 54 -0.24 -4.42 12.07
CA THR A 54 -0.01 -4.93 13.42
C THR A 54 0.09 -3.76 14.40
N PRO A 55 -0.14 -3.99 15.71
CA PRO A 55 0.03 -2.96 16.74
C PRO A 55 1.45 -2.41 16.85
N ALA A 56 2.46 -3.08 16.26
CA ALA A 56 3.83 -2.55 16.15
C ALA A 56 3.91 -1.36 15.17
N GLY A 57 2.82 -1.06 14.45
CA GLY A 57 2.75 -0.02 13.45
C GLY A 57 3.09 -0.53 12.06
N LEU A 58 2.65 0.22 11.05
CA LEU A 58 3.00 0.03 9.66
C LEU A 58 3.18 1.41 9.04
N SER A 59 4.35 1.68 8.48
CA SER A 59 4.59 2.93 7.76
C SER A 59 4.13 2.84 6.30
N LEU A 60 3.77 3.99 5.72
CA LEU A 60 3.42 4.10 4.30
C LEU A 60 4.54 3.56 3.41
N ALA A 61 5.78 3.93 3.70
CA ALA A 61 6.95 3.45 2.97
C ALA A 61 7.09 1.91 3.03
N SER A 62 6.87 1.31 4.20
CA SER A 62 6.92 -0.15 4.35
C SER A 62 5.79 -0.84 3.59
N ALA A 63 4.57 -0.33 3.68
CA ALA A 63 3.43 -0.87 2.95
C ALA A 63 3.62 -0.78 1.42
N LEU A 64 4.11 0.37 0.93
CA LEU A 64 4.43 0.55 -0.49
C LEU A 64 5.54 -0.39 -0.94
N THR A 65 6.63 -0.51 -0.16
CA THR A 65 7.73 -1.43 -0.47
C THR A 65 7.25 -2.88 -0.53
N GLN A 66 6.43 -3.30 0.44
CA GLN A 66 5.83 -4.62 0.43
C GLN A 66 4.89 -4.82 -0.76
N ALA A 67 4.13 -3.80 -1.16
CA ALA A 67 3.20 -3.86 -2.29
C ALA A 67 3.89 -3.89 -3.66
N MET A 68 5.00 -3.15 -3.81
CA MET A 68 5.74 -3.04 -5.06
C MET A 68 6.79 -4.15 -5.24
N GLY A 69 7.11 -4.89 -4.16
CA GLY A 69 8.06 -6.01 -4.22
C GLY A 69 9.47 -5.57 -4.61
N SER A 70 10.20 -6.43 -5.33
CA SER A 70 11.57 -6.18 -5.81
C SER A 70 11.62 -5.21 -7.00
N GLY A 71 10.86 -4.12 -6.97
CA GLY A 71 10.97 -2.98 -7.90
C GLY A 71 10.65 -3.24 -9.37
N VAL A 72 10.41 -4.48 -9.79
CA VAL A 72 10.33 -4.85 -11.22
C VAL A 72 9.04 -4.35 -11.89
N ASP A 73 7.96 -4.17 -11.14
CA ASP A 73 6.68 -3.70 -11.71
C ASP A 73 6.59 -2.15 -11.81
N LEU A 74 7.56 -1.45 -11.23
CA LEU A 74 7.88 -0.06 -11.58
C LEU A 74 9.01 0.02 -12.63
N ALA A 75 9.73 -1.08 -12.88
CA ALA A 75 10.91 -1.12 -13.75
C ALA A 75 10.59 -1.18 -15.25
N GLY A 76 9.32 -1.23 -15.64
CA GLY A 76 8.93 -0.76 -16.96
C GLY A 76 9.23 0.73 -17.18
N SER A 77 9.56 1.47 -16.11
CA SER A 77 9.67 2.94 -16.07
C SER A 77 10.96 3.47 -15.42
N MET A 78 11.80 2.62 -14.81
CA MET A 78 13.08 3.08 -14.23
C MET A 78 14.22 3.19 -15.26
N SER A 79 13.99 2.76 -16.50
CA SER A 79 14.96 2.86 -17.60
C SER A 79 15.14 4.29 -18.12
N GLU A 80 14.26 5.23 -17.76
CA GLU A 80 14.36 6.63 -18.19
C GLU A 80 14.62 7.55 -17.00
N ARG A 81 15.85 8.07 -16.97
CA ARG A 81 16.40 8.85 -15.86
C ARG A 81 15.61 10.13 -15.62
N GLY A 82 15.14 10.30 -14.39
CA GLY A 82 15.01 11.60 -13.72
C GLY A 82 13.64 12.29 -13.80
N ALA A 83 12.93 12.21 -14.91
CA ALA A 83 11.67 12.97 -15.09
C ALA A 83 10.42 12.25 -14.55
N ASP A 84 10.37 10.91 -14.64
CA ASP A 84 9.15 10.12 -14.37
C ASP A 84 8.80 9.98 -12.86
N ARG A 85 9.70 10.40 -11.97
CA ARG A 85 9.48 10.28 -10.51
C ARG A 85 8.39 11.21 -9.96
N ASN A 86 8.14 12.34 -10.64
CA ASN A 86 7.08 13.28 -10.26
C ASN A 86 5.70 12.92 -10.83
N ALA A 87 5.64 11.97 -11.76
CA ALA A 87 4.38 11.51 -12.35
C ALA A 87 3.59 10.61 -11.38
N THR A 88 4.24 9.94 -10.42
CA THR A 88 3.53 9.00 -9.54
C THR A 88 3.06 9.67 -8.25
N GLN A 89 1.74 9.65 -8.03
CA GLN A 89 1.10 10.14 -6.83
C GLN A 89 0.58 8.98 -6.00
N VAL A 90 0.68 9.10 -4.68
CA VAL A 90 0.13 8.17 -3.71
C VAL A 90 -0.98 8.88 -2.94
N THR A 91 -2.16 8.28 -2.94
CA THR A 91 -3.30 8.75 -2.16
C THR A 91 -3.55 7.78 -1.01
N VAL A 92 -3.48 8.27 0.22
CA VAL A 92 -3.91 7.52 1.42
C VAL A 92 -5.35 7.93 1.73
N VAL A 93 -6.24 6.96 1.82
CA VAL A 93 -7.64 7.13 2.17
C VAL A 93 -7.88 6.52 3.56
N ARG A 94 -8.30 7.37 4.50
CA ARG A 94 -8.59 7.02 5.90
C ARG A 94 -9.98 7.53 6.26
N ASN A 95 -10.90 6.63 6.62
CA ASN A 95 -12.26 6.99 7.04
C ASN A 95 -12.96 7.99 6.09
N GLY A 96 -12.76 7.85 4.78
CA GLY A 96 -13.33 8.73 3.76
C GLY A 96 -12.54 10.01 3.49
N THR A 97 -11.57 10.38 4.33
CA THR A 97 -10.63 11.48 4.04
C THR A 97 -9.48 10.98 3.19
N SER A 98 -9.02 11.79 2.23
CA SER A 98 -7.90 11.43 1.36
C SER A 98 -6.79 12.48 1.42
N VAL A 99 -5.54 11.99 1.48
CA VAL A 99 -4.34 12.80 1.38
C VAL A 99 -3.53 12.28 0.22
N THR A 100 -3.27 13.14 -0.76
CA THR A 100 -2.43 12.82 -1.92
C THR A 100 -1.08 13.48 -1.77
N LEU A 101 -0.03 12.71 -2.05
CA LEU A 101 1.35 13.16 -2.00
C LEU A 101 2.16 12.53 -3.15
N PRO A 102 3.22 13.20 -3.61
CA PRO A 102 4.17 12.58 -4.55
C PRO A 102 4.79 11.32 -3.95
N LEU A 103 5.07 10.31 -4.79
CA LEU A 103 5.65 9.03 -4.35
C LEU A 103 6.94 9.22 -3.55
N GLU A 104 7.83 10.12 -3.97
CA GLU A 104 9.07 10.41 -3.24
C GLU A 104 8.80 10.87 -1.81
N GLN A 105 7.84 11.78 -1.63
CA GLN A 105 7.45 12.23 -0.29
C GLN A 105 6.79 11.11 0.51
N ALA A 106 6.08 10.20 -0.14
CA ALA A 106 5.44 9.05 0.51
C ALA A 106 6.44 8.01 1.04
N LEU A 107 7.61 7.93 0.41
CA LEU A 107 8.70 7.03 0.81
C LEU A 107 9.61 7.66 1.86
N VAL A 108 9.82 8.98 1.82
CA VAL A 108 10.72 9.68 2.74
C VAL A 108 10.03 10.08 4.05
N ARG A 109 8.76 10.49 3.99
CA ARG A 109 8.04 10.94 5.19
C ARG A 109 7.61 9.75 6.03
N GLU A 110 7.80 9.88 7.34
CA GLU A 110 7.36 8.90 8.31
C GLU A 110 5.84 9.03 8.54
N ILE A 111 5.06 8.44 7.63
CA ILE A 111 3.60 8.44 7.68
C ILE A 111 3.13 7.09 8.22
N TRP A 112 2.57 7.10 9.42
CA TRP A 112 2.02 5.90 10.06
C TRP A 112 0.60 5.60 9.58
N LEU A 113 0.40 4.36 9.14
CA LEU A 113 -0.88 3.83 8.67
C LEU A 113 -1.70 3.28 9.82
N HIS A 114 -3.01 3.35 9.65
CA HIS A 114 -4.01 2.82 10.58
C HIS A 114 -4.69 1.59 9.99
N GLU A 115 -5.29 0.80 10.87
CA GLU A 115 -6.18 -0.31 10.47
C GLU A 115 -7.26 0.19 9.49
N GLY A 116 -7.41 -0.48 8.35
CA GLY A 116 -8.42 -0.17 7.35
C GLY A 116 -8.06 0.94 6.37
N ASP A 117 -6.87 1.54 6.48
CA ASP A 117 -6.39 2.51 5.48
C ASP A 117 -6.34 1.86 4.08
N ARG A 118 -6.66 2.67 3.07
CA ARG A 118 -6.53 2.28 1.66
C ARG A 118 -5.54 3.19 0.97
N ILE A 119 -4.60 2.61 0.26
CA ILE A 119 -3.55 3.31 -0.47
C ILE A 119 -3.80 3.10 -1.94
N VAL A 120 -3.89 4.18 -2.70
CA VAL A 120 -4.06 4.16 -4.15
C VAL A 120 -2.86 4.84 -4.79
N VAL A 121 -2.10 4.10 -5.59
CA VAL A 121 -1.01 4.64 -6.39
C VAL A 121 -1.55 5.02 -7.75
N LYS A 122 -1.26 6.21 -8.24
CA LYS A 122 -1.73 6.71 -9.55
C LYS A 122 -0.55 7.26 -10.33
N ARG A 123 -0.51 6.99 -11.64
CA ARG A 123 0.32 7.77 -12.57
C ARG A 123 -0.48 8.97 -13.04
N ALA A 124 0.03 10.15 -12.77
CA ALA A 124 -0.40 11.41 -13.35
C ALA A 124 0.47 11.67 -14.58
N PRO A 125 -0.10 11.83 -15.77
CA PRO A 125 0.68 12.19 -16.95
C PRO A 125 1.29 13.58 -16.78
N MET A 126 2.57 13.73 -17.12
CA MET A 126 3.25 15.02 -17.01
C MET A 126 2.88 15.95 -18.15
N VAL A 127 2.61 15.41 -19.35
CA VAL A 127 2.27 16.19 -20.53
C VAL A 127 1.08 15.55 -21.23
N ARG A 128 0.09 16.37 -21.60
CA ARG A 128 -1.05 15.97 -22.43
C ARG A 128 -0.96 16.71 -23.75
N VAL A 129 -0.82 15.97 -24.85
CA VAL A 129 -0.81 16.52 -26.21
C VAL A 129 -2.17 16.28 -26.85
N THR A 130 -2.74 17.31 -27.46
CA THR A 130 -3.95 17.19 -28.28
C THR A 130 -3.57 17.35 -29.74
N VAL A 131 -3.74 16.30 -30.54
CA VAL A 131 -3.43 16.30 -31.97
C VAL A 131 -4.71 16.51 -32.75
N VAL A 132 -4.74 17.56 -33.57
CA VAL A 132 -5.86 17.93 -34.44
C VAL A 132 -5.32 18.45 -35.76
N GLY A 133 -5.66 17.82 -36.89
CA GLY A 133 -5.28 18.33 -38.20
C GLY A 133 -5.57 17.37 -39.36
N GLY A 134 -5.77 17.91 -40.56
CA GLY A 134 -5.87 17.12 -41.78
C GLY A 134 -4.52 16.50 -42.12
N GLY A 135 -4.43 15.17 -42.16
CA GLY A 135 -3.19 14.42 -42.38
C GLY A 135 -2.66 13.67 -41.15
N ALA A 136 -3.23 13.89 -39.96
CA ALA A 136 -2.95 13.04 -38.81
C ALA A 136 -3.62 11.67 -38.99
N GLN A 137 -2.86 10.58 -38.78
CA GLN A 137 -3.43 9.22 -38.85
C GLN A 137 -4.56 9.02 -37.83
N LYS A 138 -4.47 9.67 -36.67
CA LYS A 138 -5.50 9.69 -35.63
C LYS A 138 -5.52 11.03 -34.90
N ASN A 139 -6.67 11.70 -34.93
CA ASN A 139 -6.94 12.82 -34.03
C ASN A 139 -7.23 12.27 -32.63
N GLY A 140 -6.68 12.91 -31.60
CA GLY A 140 -6.83 12.39 -30.25
C GLY A 140 -6.03 13.13 -29.18
N ARG A 141 -6.28 12.73 -27.93
CA ARG A 141 -5.49 13.14 -26.78
C ARG A 141 -4.50 12.03 -26.45
N PHE A 142 -3.25 12.40 -26.26
CA PHE A 142 -2.16 11.52 -25.93
C PHE A 142 -1.54 12.00 -24.62
N ASP A 143 -1.45 11.08 -23.66
CA ASP A 143 -0.92 11.34 -22.33
C ASP A 143 0.49 10.76 -22.27
N PHE A 144 1.48 11.61 -21.97
CA PHE A 144 2.90 11.25 -21.92
C PHE A 144 3.46 11.42 -20.50
N ALA A 145 4.38 10.52 -20.15
CA ALA A 145 5.13 10.57 -18.91
C ALA A 145 6.30 11.57 -18.94
N HIS A 146 6.77 11.93 -20.13
CA HIS A 146 7.78 12.96 -20.38
C HIS A 146 7.31 13.95 -21.45
N VAL A 147 8.11 14.98 -21.73
CA VAL A 147 7.89 15.85 -22.89
C VAL A 147 8.15 15.01 -24.15
N PRO A 148 7.14 14.74 -24.99
CA PRO A 148 7.34 13.94 -26.19
C PRO A 148 8.05 14.75 -27.27
N SER A 149 8.74 14.05 -28.17
CA SER A 149 9.25 14.67 -29.40
C SER A 149 8.16 14.75 -30.48
N LEU A 150 8.35 15.59 -31.52
CA LEU A 150 7.41 15.67 -32.65
C LEU A 150 7.31 14.38 -33.47
N SER A 151 8.27 13.46 -33.32
CA SER A 151 8.37 12.20 -34.07
C SER A 151 7.82 10.97 -33.33
N GLU A 152 7.32 11.17 -32.12
CA GLU A 152 6.85 10.11 -31.22
C GLU A 152 5.31 10.05 -31.16
#